data_AF-A0A8H3UTL1-F1
#
_entry.id   AF-A0A8H3UTL1-F1
#
_cell.length_a   1.000
_cell.length_b   1.000
_cell.length_c   1.000
_cell.angle_alpha   90.00
_cell.angle_beta   90.00
_cell.angle_gamma   90.00
#
_symmetry.space_group_name_H-M   'P 1'
#
loop_
_entity.id
_entity.type
_entity.pdbx_description
1 polymer ?
#
loop_
_entity_poly.entity_id
_entity_poly.type
_entity_poly.pdbx_seq_one_letter_code
_entity_poly.pdbx_strand_id
1 'polypeptide(L)'
;MAENAGGSIDARHLIDIRSIGDNNIASYAKTNISKGTCVLAEAPLLISSTGADDDIFKGFYSITDSQQEAYLKLCCIPTMSTVKDWDPAGALGRKIAAIYNTNVFYTGEVYEQASRFNHSCSPNLTHIVRNGKRMFYARRDIKVDEEMTISYIDESSSLEKRKFKLLHWLFDCQCVACNGSPKSNQMEQKRLEIKGVDLKMNDYPDVLSIAPSPDAPSDDQLQSLLALHEKKIGLLDELSIRPWDLSQSYAKASKCCLMLRNQGRAIAYKGKQVEVLKANFGEEDDVFRKVSIDVWKLPERSMSVLDPRLWIFVKDYRDMEDAKEEDVSDNEDHIDETHDADHQLPTDATADGGQTTTGQFYMVNESLAEEQEADEADAGDEVEEEVAEIEESDEPEETGEAEEEYLVD
;
A
#
# COMPACT_ATOMS: atom_id res chain seq x y z
N MET A 1 -33.79 4.59 -27.63
CA MET A 1 -32.42 4.25 -28.04
C MET A 1 -31.69 5.55 -28.25
N ALA A 2 -30.87 5.96 -27.28
CA ALA A 2 -29.94 7.07 -27.42
C ALA A 2 -28.56 6.42 -27.58
N GLU A 3 -27.99 6.54 -28.76
CA GLU A 3 -26.60 6.21 -29.03
C GLU A 3 -25.74 7.12 -28.15
N ASN A 4 -25.10 6.52 -27.15
CA ASN A 4 -24.16 7.20 -26.28
C ASN A 4 -22.90 7.48 -27.12
N ALA A 5 -22.59 8.74 -27.35
CA ALA A 5 -21.37 9.18 -28.02
C ALA A 5 -20.15 8.64 -27.24
N GLY A 6 -19.59 7.53 -27.72
CA GLY A 6 -18.49 6.80 -27.09
C GLY A 6 -17.16 7.52 -27.21
N GLY A 7 -17.00 8.61 -26.47
CA GLY A 7 -15.66 9.09 -26.11
C GLY A 7 -14.99 8.08 -25.17
N SER A 8 -13.68 7.89 -25.30
CA SER A 8 -12.92 7.12 -24.30
C SER A 8 -13.18 7.73 -22.92
N ILE A 9 -13.56 6.90 -21.94
CA ILE A 9 -13.82 7.32 -20.56
C ILE A 9 -12.53 7.79 -19.86
N ASP A 10 -11.38 7.49 -20.48
CA ASP A 10 -10.04 7.83 -20.02
C ASP A 10 -9.25 8.65 -21.03
N ALA A 11 -8.16 9.24 -20.54
CA ALA A 11 -7.21 10.02 -21.32
C ALA A 11 -5.97 9.20 -21.74
N ARG A 12 -6.12 7.92 -22.11
CA ARG A 12 -4.98 7.03 -22.45
C ARG A 12 -4.08 7.56 -23.57
N HIS A 13 -4.62 8.42 -24.43
CA HIS A 13 -3.88 9.11 -25.48
C HIS A 13 -2.77 10.04 -24.94
N LEU A 14 -2.83 10.41 -23.65
CA LEU A 14 -1.83 11.19 -22.93
C LEU A 14 -0.66 10.36 -22.39
N ILE A 15 -0.72 9.03 -22.53
CA ILE A 15 0.34 8.12 -22.08
C ILE A 15 1.39 7.94 -23.18
N ASP A 16 2.65 8.16 -22.84
CA ASP A 16 3.82 7.81 -23.64
C ASP A 16 4.56 6.64 -23.01
N ILE A 17 4.62 5.51 -23.73
CA ILE A 17 5.29 4.31 -23.23
C ILE A 17 6.71 4.28 -23.81
N ARG A 18 7.72 4.27 -22.93
CA ARG A 18 9.14 4.32 -23.31
C ARG A 18 9.88 3.12 -22.74
N SER A 19 10.84 2.59 -23.50
CA SER A 19 11.81 1.64 -22.95
C SER A 19 12.86 2.40 -22.14
N ILE A 20 13.22 1.89 -20.96
CA ILE A 20 14.18 2.51 -20.04
C ILE A 20 15.45 1.67 -19.82
N GLY A 21 15.74 0.72 -20.72
CA GLY A 21 16.85 -0.22 -20.61
C GLY A 21 16.42 -1.58 -20.03
N ASP A 22 17.25 -2.62 -20.21
CA ASP A 22 17.04 -3.99 -19.68
C ASP A 22 15.66 -4.61 -19.93
N ASN A 23 15.01 -4.26 -21.05
CA ASN A 23 13.62 -4.62 -21.39
C ASN A 23 12.55 -4.06 -20.44
N ASN A 24 12.91 -3.13 -19.56
CA ASN A 24 11.98 -2.39 -18.73
C ASN A 24 11.29 -1.29 -19.54
N ILE A 25 10.03 -1.05 -19.17
CA ILE A 25 9.13 -0.11 -19.83
C ILE A 25 8.54 0.80 -18.76
N ALA A 26 8.47 2.09 -19.04
CA ALA A 26 7.86 3.08 -18.18
C ALA A 26 6.83 3.91 -18.96
N SER A 27 5.84 4.42 -18.22
CA SER A 27 4.79 5.28 -18.75
C SER A 27 5.03 6.73 -18.33
N TYR A 28 5.03 7.65 -19.29
CA TYR A 28 5.26 9.08 -19.08
C TYR A 28 4.09 9.92 -19.59
N ALA A 29 3.91 11.10 -19.04
CA ALA A 29 2.88 12.03 -19.51
C ALA A 29 3.33 12.75 -20.81
N LYS A 30 2.52 12.67 -21.87
CA LYS A 30 2.76 13.39 -23.15
C LYS A 30 2.55 14.89 -23.07
N THR A 31 1.83 15.34 -22.04
CA THR A 31 1.48 16.74 -21.78
C THR A 31 1.24 16.92 -20.28
N ASN A 32 0.99 18.15 -19.85
CA ASN A 32 0.56 18.39 -18.47
C ASN A 32 -0.82 17.76 -18.22
N ILE A 33 -0.93 16.93 -17.20
CA ILE A 33 -2.16 16.26 -16.77
C ILE A 33 -2.59 16.88 -15.45
N SER A 34 -3.82 17.40 -15.39
CA SER A 34 -4.37 17.98 -14.16
C SER A 34 -4.78 16.90 -13.16
N LYS A 35 -4.67 17.21 -11.87
CA LYS A 35 -5.22 16.40 -10.78
C LYS A 35 -6.67 16.00 -11.06
N GLY A 36 -7.02 14.74 -10.79
CA GLY A 36 -8.34 14.16 -11.01
C GLY A 36 -8.62 13.66 -12.43
N THR A 37 -7.69 13.81 -13.37
CA THR A 37 -7.82 13.22 -14.70
C THR A 37 -7.76 11.69 -14.61
N CYS A 38 -8.75 11.00 -15.18
CA CYS A 38 -8.67 9.55 -15.40
C CYS A 38 -7.73 9.29 -16.59
N VAL A 39 -6.51 8.83 -16.31
CA VAL A 39 -5.49 8.62 -17.35
C VAL A 39 -5.65 7.29 -18.07
N LEU A 40 -6.19 6.26 -17.40
CA LEU A 40 -6.41 4.94 -17.97
C LEU A 40 -7.62 4.26 -17.32
N ALA A 41 -8.45 3.62 -18.13
CA ALA A 41 -9.58 2.78 -17.74
C ALA A 41 -9.52 1.48 -18.55
N GLU A 42 -8.99 0.43 -17.93
CA GLU A 42 -8.62 -0.80 -18.63
C GLU A 42 -9.39 -2.00 -18.07
N ALA A 43 -9.97 -2.80 -18.96
CA ALA A 43 -10.50 -4.11 -18.58
C ALA A 43 -9.33 -5.08 -18.43
N PRO A 44 -9.39 -6.05 -17.50
CA PRO A 44 -8.29 -6.99 -17.30
C PRO A 44 -8.00 -7.78 -18.58
N LEU A 45 -6.70 -7.95 -18.85
CA LEU A 45 -6.20 -8.80 -19.93
C LEU A 45 -6.37 -10.28 -19.57
N LEU A 46 -6.14 -10.62 -18.30
CA LEU A 46 -6.31 -11.96 -17.75
C LEU A 46 -6.83 -11.84 -16.31
N ILE A 47 -7.70 -12.76 -15.92
CA ILE A 47 -8.20 -12.91 -14.54
C ILE A 47 -7.93 -14.34 -14.08
N SER A 48 -7.38 -14.50 -12.88
CA SER A 48 -7.36 -15.76 -12.15
C SER A 48 -7.99 -15.57 -10.78
N SER A 49 -8.87 -16.49 -10.41
CA SER A 49 -9.62 -16.45 -9.14
C SER A 49 -8.83 -17.10 -7.99
N THR A 50 -7.91 -18.01 -8.30
CA THR A 50 -7.18 -18.79 -7.29
C THR A 50 -5.69 -18.45 -7.23
N GLY A 51 -5.13 -17.85 -8.29
CA GLY A 51 -3.68 -17.66 -8.44
C GLY A 51 -2.89 -18.97 -8.64
N ALA A 52 -3.59 -20.11 -8.76
CA ALA A 52 -2.95 -21.39 -9.04
C ALA A 52 -2.61 -21.51 -10.54
N ASP A 53 -1.50 -22.19 -10.84
CA ASP A 53 -0.99 -22.34 -12.21
C ASP A 53 -2.04 -22.85 -13.20
N ASP A 54 -2.87 -23.81 -12.80
CA ASP A 54 -3.94 -24.36 -13.64
C ASP A 54 -5.01 -23.33 -14.01
N ASP A 55 -5.41 -22.49 -13.07
CA ASP A 55 -6.36 -21.39 -13.29
C ASP A 55 -5.73 -20.26 -14.12
N ILE A 56 -4.46 -19.94 -13.89
CA ILE A 56 -3.71 -18.97 -14.69
C ILE A 56 -3.62 -19.44 -16.14
N PHE A 57 -3.23 -20.71 -16.37
CA PHE A 57 -3.13 -21.27 -17.71
C PHE A 57 -4.48 -21.32 -18.41
N LYS A 58 -5.54 -21.70 -17.69
CA LYS A 58 -6.91 -21.64 -18.21
C LYS A 58 -7.28 -20.22 -18.63
N GLY A 59 -6.97 -19.22 -17.81
CA GLY A 59 -7.16 -17.80 -18.14
C GLY A 59 -6.39 -17.41 -19.41
N PHE A 60 -5.11 -17.76 -19.49
CA PHE A 60 -4.24 -17.44 -20.63
C PHE A 60 -4.70 -18.08 -21.94
N TYR A 61 -5.10 -19.35 -21.93
CA TYR A 61 -5.59 -20.02 -23.15
C TYR A 61 -7.03 -19.64 -23.53
N SER A 62 -7.75 -18.93 -22.65
CA SER A 62 -9.11 -18.44 -22.94
C SER A 62 -9.14 -17.10 -23.68
N ILE A 63 -8.04 -16.35 -23.66
CA ILE A 63 -7.90 -15.06 -24.34
C ILE A 63 -7.37 -15.23 -25.77
N THR A 64 -7.60 -14.23 -26.62
CA THR A 64 -7.22 -14.28 -28.05
C THR A 64 -5.71 -14.34 -28.26
N ASP A 65 -5.25 -14.84 -29.40
CA ASP A 65 -3.83 -14.89 -29.74
C ASP A 65 -3.14 -13.52 -29.63
N SER A 66 -3.80 -12.45 -30.06
CA SER A 66 -3.28 -11.08 -29.92
C SER A 66 -3.14 -10.65 -28.45
N GLN A 67 -4.05 -11.08 -27.57
CA GLN A 67 -3.97 -10.80 -26.14
C GLN A 67 -2.91 -11.66 -25.47
N GLN A 68 -2.74 -12.91 -25.89
CA GLN A 68 -1.64 -13.78 -25.43
C GLN A 68 -0.28 -13.17 -25.81
N GLU A 69 -0.13 -12.68 -27.03
CA GLU A 69 1.08 -11.97 -27.46
C GLU A 69 1.35 -10.71 -26.63
N ALA A 70 0.30 -9.94 -26.30
CA ALA A 70 0.42 -8.77 -25.43
C ALA A 70 0.86 -9.17 -24.01
N TYR A 71 0.23 -10.22 -23.45
CA TYR A 71 0.57 -10.78 -22.15
C TYR A 71 2.03 -11.25 -22.09
N LEU A 72 2.50 -11.97 -23.10
CA LEU A 72 3.87 -12.50 -23.17
C LEU A 72 4.96 -11.42 -23.32
N LYS A 73 4.59 -10.16 -23.53
CA LYS A 73 5.45 -8.97 -23.53
C LYS A 73 5.45 -8.22 -22.19
N LEU A 74 4.67 -8.65 -21.20
CA LEU A 74 4.69 -8.08 -19.85
C LEU A 74 5.99 -8.42 -19.11
N CYS A 75 6.27 -7.71 -18.03
CA CYS A 75 7.46 -7.95 -17.22
C CYS A 75 7.45 -9.40 -16.70
N CYS A 76 8.59 -10.08 -16.79
CA CYS A 76 8.70 -11.48 -16.39
C CYS A 76 9.88 -11.60 -15.43
N ILE A 77 9.60 -11.66 -14.14
CA ILE A 77 10.59 -11.95 -13.11
C ILE A 77 10.48 -13.44 -12.76
N PRO A 78 11.46 -14.27 -13.15
CA PRO A 78 11.44 -15.69 -12.80
C PRO A 78 11.52 -15.84 -11.28
N THR A 79 10.62 -16.61 -10.68
CA THR A 79 10.74 -16.96 -9.27
C THR A 79 11.81 -18.04 -9.09
N MET A 80 12.65 -17.90 -8.07
CA MET A 80 13.77 -18.82 -7.77
C MET A 80 13.35 -20.29 -7.55
N SER A 81 12.05 -20.54 -7.37
CA SER A 81 11.47 -21.88 -7.14
C SER A 81 11.26 -22.71 -8.42
N THR A 82 11.43 -22.15 -9.61
CA THR A 82 10.85 -22.71 -10.86
C THR A 82 11.72 -23.69 -11.65
N VAL A 83 12.72 -24.33 -11.04
CA VAL A 83 13.44 -25.42 -11.72
C VAL A 83 13.44 -26.67 -10.86
N LYS A 84 12.35 -27.45 -10.94
CA LYS A 84 12.35 -28.87 -10.57
C LYS A 84 12.61 -29.70 -11.83
N ASP A 85 13.34 -30.80 -11.70
CA ASP A 85 13.68 -31.71 -12.82
C ASP A 85 12.44 -32.31 -13.51
N TRP A 86 11.31 -32.38 -12.80
CA TRP A 86 9.99 -32.70 -13.34
C TRP A 86 9.15 -31.42 -13.34
N ASP A 87 9.21 -30.66 -14.44
CA ASP A 87 8.32 -29.51 -14.65
C ASP A 87 7.29 -29.83 -15.75
N PRO A 88 6.03 -30.15 -15.38
CA PRO A 88 4.98 -30.44 -16.36
C PRO A 88 4.51 -29.18 -17.12
N ALA A 89 4.80 -27.97 -16.61
CA ALA A 89 4.39 -26.71 -17.24
C ALA A 89 5.32 -26.35 -18.42
N GLY A 90 6.55 -26.84 -18.41
CA GLY A 90 7.57 -26.53 -19.40
C GLY A 90 7.95 -25.04 -19.45
N ALA A 91 8.85 -24.68 -20.37
CA ALA A 91 9.39 -23.31 -20.42
C ALA A 91 8.32 -22.23 -20.65
N LEU A 92 7.28 -22.52 -21.44
CA LEU A 92 6.19 -21.59 -21.68
C LEU A 92 5.29 -21.44 -20.45
N GLY A 93 4.91 -22.55 -19.79
CA GLY A 93 4.08 -22.50 -18.59
C GLY A 93 4.75 -21.72 -17.47
N ARG A 94 6.05 -21.96 -17.22
CA ARG A 94 6.83 -21.15 -16.26
C ARG A 94 6.82 -19.67 -16.59
N LYS A 95 6.97 -19.32 -17.87
CA LYS A 95 6.92 -17.93 -18.32
C LYS A 95 5.54 -17.32 -18.08
N ILE A 96 4.46 -18.04 -18.35
CA ILE A 96 3.09 -17.57 -18.12
C ILE A 96 2.85 -17.28 -16.63
N ALA A 97 3.24 -18.21 -15.76
CA ALA A 97 3.10 -18.07 -14.30
C ALA A 97 3.99 -16.94 -13.75
N ALA A 98 5.24 -16.83 -14.19
CA ALA A 98 6.15 -15.75 -13.77
C ALA A 98 5.63 -14.37 -14.16
N ILE A 99 5.10 -14.22 -15.38
CA ILE A 99 4.44 -12.97 -15.81
C ILE A 99 3.23 -12.67 -14.92
N TYR A 100 2.40 -13.68 -14.61
CA TYR A 100 1.25 -13.48 -13.74
C TYR A 100 1.70 -12.94 -12.38
N ASN A 101 2.60 -13.64 -11.69
CA ASN A 101 3.08 -13.29 -10.36
C ASN A 101 3.79 -11.93 -10.30
N THR A 102 4.36 -11.47 -11.42
CA THR A 102 5.03 -10.16 -11.50
C THR A 102 4.04 -9.00 -11.69
N ASN A 103 2.90 -9.25 -12.35
CA ASN A 103 2.00 -8.19 -12.84
C ASN A 103 0.58 -8.25 -12.25
N VAL A 104 0.28 -9.25 -11.43
CA VAL A 104 -1.05 -9.45 -10.83
C VAL A 104 -1.36 -8.32 -9.83
N PHE A 105 -2.56 -7.76 -9.95
CA PHE A 105 -3.15 -6.88 -8.95
C PHE A 105 -3.86 -7.69 -7.87
N TYR A 106 -4.08 -7.10 -6.69
CA TYR A 106 -4.61 -7.80 -5.49
C TYR A 106 -5.84 -8.70 -5.72
N THR A 107 -6.70 -8.36 -6.69
CA THR A 107 -7.93 -9.10 -7.03
C THR A 107 -7.75 -10.16 -8.12
N GLY A 108 -6.51 -10.53 -8.45
CA GLY A 108 -6.19 -11.63 -9.36
C GLY A 108 -6.21 -11.26 -10.84
N GLU A 109 -6.13 -9.97 -11.18
CA GLU A 109 -6.13 -9.55 -12.58
C GLU A 109 -4.79 -8.98 -13.05
N VAL A 110 -4.49 -9.23 -14.32
CA VAL A 110 -3.34 -8.70 -15.06
C VAL A 110 -3.85 -7.80 -16.18
N TYR A 111 -3.14 -6.71 -16.45
CA TYR A 111 -3.53 -5.68 -17.41
C TYR A 111 -2.41 -5.43 -18.42
N GLU A 112 -2.70 -4.90 -19.61
CA GLU A 112 -1.67 -4.68 -20.63
C GLU A 112 -0.94 -3.36 -20.40
N GLN A 113 -1.68 -2.27 -20.28
CA GLN A 113 -1.14 -0.92 -20.14
C GLN A 113 -0.86 -0.57 -18.69
N ALA A 114 -1.75 -0.93 -17.76
CA ALA A 114 -1.56 -0.63 -16.34
C ALA A 114 -0.30 -1.29 -15.74
N SER A 115 0.11 -2.46 -16.26
CA SER A 115 1.36 -3.13 -15.90
C SER A 115 2.62 -2.42 -16.42
N ARG A 116 2.48 -1.25 -17.07
CA ARG A 116 3.59 -0.37 -17.48
C ARG A 116 3.75 0.86 -16.59
N PHE A 117 2.92 1.00 -15.55
CA PHE A 117 3.14 2.02 -14.52
C PHE A 117 4.14 1.49 -13.51
N ASN A 118 5.30 2.15 -13.40
CA ASN A 118 6.32 1.77 -12.44
C ASN A 118 5.93 2.11 -11.00
N HIS A 119 6.70 1.56 -10.08
CA HIS A 119 6.55 1.80 -8.65
C HIS A 119 7.07 3.18 -8.23
N SER A 120 6.35 3.82 -7.30
CA SER A 120 6.88 4.86 -6.41
C SER A 120 6.22 4.76 -5.04
N CYS A 121 6.98 4.91 -3.96
CA CYS A 121 6.43 5.05 -2.61
C CYS A 121 5.74 6.41 -2.37
N SER A 122 5.82 7.32 -3.35
CA SER A 122 5.03 8.56 -3.42
C SER A 122 4.45 8.67 -4.83
N PRO A 123 3.44 7.83 -5.14
CA PRO A 123 2.92 7.69 -6.49
C PRO A 123 2.11 8.93 -6.91
N ASN A 124 2.06 9.19 -8.22
CA ASN A 124 1.22 10.26 -8.77
C ASN A 124 -0.11 9.74 -9.35
N LEU A 125 -0.30 8.42 -9.44
CA LEU A 125 -1.57 7.79 -9.82
C LEU A 125 -2.18 6.99 -8.66
N THR A 126 -3.49 7.09 -8.48
CA THR A 126 -4.30 6.15 -7.66
C THR A 126 -5.19 5.33 -8.58
N HIS A 127 -5.71 4.20 -8.10
CA HIS A 127 -6.61 3.39 -8.90
C HIS A 127 -7.75 2.75 -8.11
N ILE A 128 -8.86 2.52 -8.80
CA ILE A 128 -10.03 1.79 -8.29
C ILE A 128 -10.53 0.80 -9.34
N VAL A 129 -11.28 -0.20 -8.90
CA VAL A 129 -12.02 -1.09 -9.80
C VAL A 129 -13.47 -0.62 -9.88
N ARG A 130 -13.96 -0.39 -11.10
CA ARG A 130 -15.35 0.02 -11.36
C ARG A 130 -15.83 -0.58 -12.68
N ASN A 131 -17.04 -1.13 -12.69
CA ASN A 131 -17.68 -1.68 -13.90
C ASN A 131 -16.77 -2.67 -14.67
N GLY A 132 -16.05 -3.53 -13.94
CA GLY A 132 -15.13 -4.52 -14.53
C GLY A 132 -13.86 -3.91 -15.17
N LYS A 133 -13.54 -2.65 -14.88
CA LYS A 133 -12.32 -1.97 -15.32
C LYS A 133 -11.55 -1.41 -14.15
N ARG A 134 -10.23 -1.38 -14.26
CA ARG A 134 -9.36 -0.63 -13.36
C ARG A 134 -9.13 0.77 -13.91
N MET A 135 -9.47 1.76 -13.11
CA MET A 135 -9.45 3.18 -13.46
C MET A 135 -8.31 3.84 -12.70
N PHE A 136 -7.42 4.56 -13.39
CA PHE A 136 -6.26 5.23 -12.83
C PHE A 136 -6.46 6.75 -12.90
N TYR A 137 -6.32 7.44 -11.77
CA TYR A 137 -6.53 8.88 -11.65
C TYR A 137 -5.27 9.59 -11.14
N ALA A 138 -4.99 10.77 -11.71
CA ALA A 138 -3.90 11.63 -11.25
C ALA A 138 -4.20 12.21 -9.85
N ARG A 139 -3.37 11.89 -8.85
CA ARG A 139 -3.52 12.38 -7.46
C ARG A 139 -3.11 13.84 -7.28
N ARG A 140 -2.29 14.33 -8.21
CA ARG A 140 -1.76 15.70 -8.31
C ARG A 140 -1.55 16.05 -9.78
N ASP A 141 -1.20 17.29 -10.06
CA ASP A 141 -0.75 17.65 -11.40
C ASP A 141 0.53 16.88 -11.76
N ILE A 142 0.58 16.37 -12.99
CA ILE A 142 1.69 15.62 -13.56
C ILE A 142 2.21 16.44 -14.75
N LYS A 143 3.49 16.77 -14.75
CA LYS A 143 4.08 17.57 -15.82
C LYS A 143 4.32 16.72 -17.07
N VAL A 144 4.40 17.37 -18.23
CA VAL A 144 4.94 16.73 -19.44
C VAL A 144 6.29 16.08 -19.13
N ASP A 145 6.51 14.89 -19.69
CA ASP A 145 7.68 14.04 -19.49
C ASP A 145 7.89 13.52 -18.06
N GLU A 146 6.97 13.78 -17.13
CA GLU A 146 6.99 13.16 -15.82
C GLU A 146 6.50 11.71 -15.89
N GLU A 147 7.20 10.81 -15.20
CA GLU A 147 6.82 9.40 -15.12
C GLU A 147 5.53 9.22 -14.31
N MET A 148 4.61 8.43 -14.84
CA MET A 148 3.38 8.02 -14.17
C MET A 148 3.63 6.75 -13.38
N THR A 149 3.38 6.83 -12.07
CA THR A 149 3.73 5.78 -11.11
C THR A 149 2.55 5.44 -10.21
N ILE A 150 2.48 4.15 -9.86
CA ILE A 150 1.57 3.60 -8.85
C ILE A 150 2.39 3.07 -7.68
N SER A 151 1.72 2.73 -6.57
CA SER A 151 2.37 1.92 -5.54
C SER A 151 2.06 0.44 -5.80
N TYR A 152 3.07 -0.41 -5.65
CA TYR A 152 2.92 -1.88 -5.77
C TYR A 152 2.63 -2.53 -4.41
N ILE A 153 2.84 -1.75 -3.35
CA ILE A 153 2.81 -2.15 -1.97
C ILE A 153 2.02 -1.09 -1.20
N ASP A 154 1.78 -1.31 0.08
CA ASP A 154 1.26 -0.24 0.93
C ASP A 154 2.31 0.87 1.11
N GLU A 155 2.05 2.05 0.52
CA GLU A 155 2.96 3.20 0.60
C GLU A 155 3.02 3.87 1.99
N SER A 156 2.17 3.47 2.94
CA SER A 156 2.14 4.00 4.32
C SER A 156 3.07 3.25 5.27
N SER A 157 3.48 2.03 4.92
CA SER A 157 4.42 1.19 5.67
C SER A 157 5.78 1.89 5.86
N SER A 158 6.58 1.47 6.86
CA SER A 158 7.93 2.00 7.10
C SER A 158 8.89 1.75 5.94
N LEU A 159 9.97 2.53 5.82
CA LEU A 159 10.98 2.39 4.76
C LEU A 159 11.51 0.96 4.66
N GLU A 160 11.83 0.35 5.79
CA GLU A 160 12.31 -1.03 5.87
C GLU A 160 11.29 -2.02 5.28
N LYS A 161 10.03 -1.97 5.75
CA LYS A 161 8.95 -2.82 5.23
C LYS A 161 8.70 -2.58 3.74
N ARG A 162 8.78 -1.32 3.28
CA ARG A 162 8.65 -0.99 1.85
C ARG A 162 9.80 -1.61 1.04
N LYS A 163 11.05 -1.49 1.49
CA LYS A 163 12.21 -2.11 0.83
C LYS A 163 12.08 -3.63 0.77
N PHE A 164 11.72 -4.26 1.88
CA PHE A 164 11.52 -5.71 1.96
C PHE A 164 10.44 -6.19 0.98
N LYS A 165 9.25 -5.57 0.98
CA LYS A 165 8.16 -5.94 0.07
C LYS A 165 8.52 -5.73 -1.42
N LEU A 166 9.38 -4.77 -1.74
CA LEU A 166 9.82 -4.51 -3.12
C LEU A 166 10.85 -5.50 -3.65
N LEU A 167 11.45 -6.33 -2.79
CA LEU A 167 12.36 -7.40 -3.24
C LEU A 167 11.67 -8.38 -4.20
N HIS A 168 10.34 -8.50 -4.15
CA HIS A 168 9.55 -9.27 -5.12
C HIS A 168 9.78 -8.82 -6.58
N TRP A 169 10.09 -7.54 -6.81
CA TRP A 169 10.38 -6.99 -8.14
C TRP A 169 11.88 -6.79 -8.42
N LEU A 170 12.76 -7.27 -7.54
CA LEU A 170 14.22 -7.28 -7.74
C LEU A 170 14.83 -5.90 -8.07
N PHE A 171 14.31 -4.82 -7.48
CA PHE A 171 14.92 -3.48 -7.59
C PHE A 171 15.01 -2.79 -6.24
N ASP A 172 16.00 -1.89 -6.09
CA ASP A 172 16.08 -0.97 -4.94
C ASP A 172 15.39 0.35 -5.29
N CYS A 173 14.41 0.74 -4.48
CA CYS A 173 13.57 1.90 -4.77
C CYS A 173 14.33 3.21 -4.50
N GLN A 174 14.53 3.98 -5.57
CA GLN A 174 15.22 5.28 -5.52
C GLN A 174 14.26 6.48 -5.71
N CYS A 175 12.96 6.28 -5.43
CA CYS A 175 11.97 7.35 -5.54
C CYS A 175 12.22 8.47 -4.51
N VAL A 176 11.51 9.59 -4.65
CA VAL A 176 11.61 10.77 -3.75
C VAL A 176 11.43 10.46 -2.26
N ALA A 177 10.77 9.34 -1.94
CA ALA A 177 10.51 8.89 -0.57
C ALA A 177 11.49 7.81 -0.07
N CYS A 178 12.46 7.38 -0.88
CA CYS A 178 13.42 6.32 -0.52
C CYS A 178 14.89 6.67 -0.80
N ASN A 179 15.17 7.75 -1.52
CA ASN A 179 16.53 8.11 -1.97
C ASN A 179 17.49 8.68 -0.90
N GLY A 180 17.12 8.63 0.39
CA GLY A 180 17.96 9.10 1.49
C GLY A 180 18.17 10.62 1.59
N SER A 181 17.53 11.42 0.73
CA SER A 181 17.58 12.88 0.82
C SER A 181 16.92 13.41 2.12
N PRO A 182 17.21 14.64 2.57
CA PRO A 182 16.52 15.26 3.70
C PRO A 182 14.99 15.25 3.54
N LYS A 183 14.51 15.41 2.29
CA LYS A 183 13.08 15.32 1.96
C LYS A 183 12.55 13.90 2.18
N SER A 184 13.28 12.87 1.72
CA SER A 184 12.94 11.47 1.95
C SER A 184 12.80 11.16 3.45
N ASN A 185 13.75 11.64 4.26
CA ASN A 185 13.74 11.43 5.72
C ASN A 185 12.55 12.12 6.40
N GLN A 186 12.21 13.35 5.99
CA GLN A 186 11.01 14.04 6.48
C GLN A 186 9.72 13.29 6.08
N MET A 187 9.66 12.75 4.87
CA MET A 187 8.51 11.96 4.43
C MET A 187 8.39 10.65 5.23
N GLU A 188 9.50 10.03 5.59
CA GLU A 188 9.52 8.84 6.43
C GLU A 188 9.04 9.15 7.85
N GLN A 189 9.52 10.24 8.46
CA GLN A 189 9.07 10.68 9.78
C GLN A 189 7.54 10.87 9.82
N LYS A 190 6.96 11.48 8.78
CA LYS A 190 5.50 11.65 8.69
C LYS A 190 4.75 10.33 8.61
N ARG A 191 5.29 9.30 7.94
CA ARG A 191 4.69 7.96 7.91
C ARG A 191 4.72 7.29 9.29
N LEU A 192 5.83 7.42 10.01
CA LEU A 192 5.94 6.94 11.40
C LEU A 192 4.94 7.67 12.31
N GLU A 193 4.75 8.97 12.11
CA GLU A 193 3.73 9.73 12.84
C GLU A 193 2.30 9.28 12.51
N ILE A 194 2.00 8.96 11.24
CA ILE A 194 0.69 8.38 10.87
C ILE A 194 0.48 7.07 11.62
N LYS A 195 1.47 6.17 11.63
CA LYS A 195 1.39 4.91 12.37
C LYS A 195 1.17 5.13 13.87
N GLY A 196 1.89 6.08 14.47
CA GLY A 196 1.70 6.45 15.88
C GLY A 196 0.33 7.07 16.17
N VAL A 197 -0.26 7.80 15.22
CA VAL A 197 -1.64 8.29 15.33
C VAL A 197 -2.63 7.13 15.25
N ASP A 198 -2.43 6.19 14.34
CA ASP A 198 -3.32 5.04 14.17
C ASP A 198 -3.33 4.14 15.41
N LEU A 199 -2.17 3.89 16.01
CA LEU A 199 -2.07 3.16 17.28
C LEU A 199 -2.84 3.87 18.40
N LYS A 200 -2.78 5.20 18.49
CA LYS A 200 -3.56 5.97 19.48
C LYS A 200 -5.06 5.99 19.21
N MET A 201 -5.47 5.87 17.94
CA MET A 201 -6.89 5.77 17.59
C MET A 201 -7.49 4.45 18.08
N ASN A 202 -6.68 3.38 18.25
CA ASN A 202 -7.13 2.10 18.78
C ASN A 202 -7.57 2.18 20.26
N ASP A 203 -7.16 3.21 21.00
CA ASP A 203 -7.62 3.48 22.37
C ASP A 203 -9.08 4.00 22.42
N TYR A 204 -9.69 4.26 21.25
CA TYR A 204 -11.06 4.74 21.10
C TYR A 204 -11.94 3.73 20.36
N PRO A 205 -11.97 2.44 20.76
CA PRO A 205 -12.86 1.47 20.13
C PRO A 205 -14.30 1.92 20.35
N ASP A 206 -15.14 1.75 19.34
CA ASP A 206 -16.58 2.02 19.41
C ASP A 206 -17.04 3.47 19.72
N VAL A 207 -16.13 4.44 19.90
CA VAL A 207 -16.49 5.86 20.13
C VAL A 207 -17.33 6.42 18.98
N LEU A 208 -17.03 5.96 17.77
CA LEU A 208 -17.78 6.28 16.57
C LEU A 208 -18.67 5.13 16.11
N SER A 209 -19.01 4.17 16.99
CA SER A 209 -19.99 3.15 16.68
C SER A 209 -21.39 3.76 16.53
N ILE A 210 -22.25 3.07 15.77
CA ILE A 210 -23.67 3.41 15.62
C ILE A 210 -24.52 2.54 16.56
N ALA A 211 -23.93 1.50 17.15
CA ALA A 211 -24.62 0.66 18.11
C ALA A 211 -24.98 1.47 19.36
N PRO A 212 -26.18 1.26 19.95
CA PRO A 212 -26.52 1.85 21.24
C PRO A 212 -25.55 1.31 22.30
N SER A 213 -24.51 2.08 22.62
CA SER A 213 -23.70 1.84 23.82
C SER A 213 -24.44 2.43 25.03
N PRO A 214 -24.51 1.71 26.17
CA PRO A 214 -25.03 2.28 27.41
C PRO A 214 -24.24 3.52 27.86
N ASP A 215 -22.95 3.58 27.50
CA ASP A 215 -22.06 4.69 27.78
C ASP A 215 -21.74 5.41 26.47
N ALA A 216 -22.41 6.55 26.25
CA ALA A 216 -22.05 7.43 25.15
C ALA A 216 -20.67 8.04 25.42
N PRO A 217 -19.84 8.24 24.38
CA PRO A 217 -18.51 8.81 24.56
C PRO A 217 -18.58 10.22 25.14
N SER A 218 -17.62 10.54 26.01
CA SER A 218 -17.50 11.88 26.57
C SER A 218 -17.06 12.89 25.50
N ASP A 219 -17.35 14.17 25.74
CA ASP A 219 -16.89 15.24 24.86
C ASP A 219 -15.36 15.29 24.78
N ASP A 220 -14.65 14.93 25.85
CA ASP A 220 -13.18 14.87 25.88
C ASP A 220 -12.64 13.73 25.01
N GLN A 221 -13.29 12.56 25.02
CA GLN A 221 -12.94 11.46 24.13
C GLN A 221 -13.15 11.86 22.66
N LEU A 222 -14.28 12.49 22.36
CA LEU A 222 -14.59 12.97 21.01
C LEU A 222 -13.61 14.06 20.52
N GLN A 223 -13.21 14.97 21.40
CA GLN A 223 -12.21 16.01 21.09
C GLN A 223 -10.83 15.40 20.83
N SER A 224 -10.43 14.42 21.64
CA SER A 224 -9.15 13.72 21.49
C SER A 224 -9.09 12.93 20.18
N LEU A 225 -10.15 12.19 19.87
CA LEU A 225 -10.27 11.46 18.60
C LEU A 225 -10.33 12.40 17.39
N LEU A 226 -11.04 13.53 17.50
CA LEU A 226 -11.06 14.56 16.47
C LEU A 226 -9.65 15.11 16.20
N ALA A 227 -8.89 15.43 17.25
CA ALA A 227 -7.53 15.93 17.13
C ALA A 227 -6.58 14.91 16.46
N LEU A 228 -6.75 13.61 16.76
CA LEU A 228 -6.02 12.54 16.09
C LEU A 228 -6.34 12.50 14.58
N HIS A 229 -7.62 12.57 14.20
CA HIS A 229 -8.01 12.63 12.80
C HIS A 229 -7.51 13.89 12.10
N GLU A 230 -7.55 15.06 12.75
CA GLU A 230 -7.00 16.31 12.20
C GLU A 230 -5.49 16.21 11.95
N LYS A 231 -4.75 15.60 12.89
CA LYS A 231 -3.32 15.32 12.71
C LYS A 231 -3.08 14.38 11.52
N LYS A 232 -3.82 13.26 11.44
CA LYS A 232 -3.72 12.30 10.34
C LYS A 232 -4.03 12.94 8.98
N ILE A 233 -5.06 13.79 8.91
CA ILE A 233 -5.43 14.55 7.71
C ILE A 233 -4.26 15.40 7.23
N GLY A 234 -3.63 16.18 8.11
CA GLY A 234 -2.47 17.02 7.74
C GLY A 234 -1.31 16.20 7.19
N LEU A 235 -0.96 15.10 7.87
CA LEU A 235 0.13 14.21 7.44
C LEU A 235 -0.14 13.55 6.07
N LEU A 236 -1.36 13.05 5.85
CA LEU A 236 -1.75 12.41 4.60
C LEU A 236 -1.80 13.40 3.43
N ASP A 237 -2.30 14.61 3.65
CA ASP A 237 -2.38 15.65 2.61
C ASP A 237 -0.98 16.11 2.17
N GLU A 238 -0.09 16.35 3.12
CA GLU A 238 1.30 16.74 2.86
C GLU A 238 2.10 15.66 2.13
N LEU A 239 1.83 14.38 2.40
CA LEU A 239 2.45 13.26 1.70
C LEU A 239 1.78 12.96 0.35
N SER A 240 0.53 13.42 0.16
CA SER A 240 -0.31 13.10 -1.01
C SER A 240 -0.43 11.59 -1.26
N ILE A 241 -0.53 10.80 -0.19
CA ILE A 241 -0.69 9.34 -0.23
C ILE A 241 -2.07 8.90 0.27
N ARG A 242 -2.46 7.66 -0.02
CA ARG A 242 -3.67 7.02 0.53
C ARG A 242 -4.92 7.92 0.53
N PRO A 243 -5.38 8.41 -0.65
CA PRO A 243 -6.52 9.33 -0.74
C PRO A 243 -7.81 8.76 -0.13
N TRP A 244 -7.97 7.44 -0.11
CA TRP A 244 -9.07 6.78 0.57
C TRP A 244 -9.02 7.02 2.09
N ASP A 245 -7.91 6.72 2.74
CA ASP A 245 -7.72 6.93 4.19
C ASP A 245 -7.87 8.40 4.59
N LEU A 246 -7.42 9.31 3.71
CA LEU A 246 -7.63 10.75 3.90
C LEU A 246 -9.14 11.08 3.91
N SER A 247 -9.89 10.53 2.96
CA SER A 247 -11.35 10.69 2.91
C SER A 247 -12.05 10.10 4.14
N GLN A 248 -11.58 8.96 4.64
CA GLN A 248 -12.12 8.31 5.84
C GLN A 248 -11.81 9.12 7.10
N SER A 249 -10.62 9.72 7.20
CA SER A 249 -10.27 10.61 8.31
C SER A 249 -11.16 11.86 8.32
N TYR A 250 -11.46 12.45 7.16
CA TYR A 250 -12.45 13.52 7.06
C TYR A 250 -13.86 13.07 7.48
N ALA A 251 -14.27 11.86 7.11
CA ALA A 251 -15.57 11.31 7.49
C ALA A 251 -15.70 11.14 9.00
N LYS A 252 -14.69 10.57 9.65
CA LYS A 252 -14.66 10.34 11.10
C LYS A 252 -14.54 11.67 11.87
N ALA A 253 -13.72 12.62 11.41
CA ALA A 253 -13.69 13.99 11.95
C ALA A 253 -15.05 14.69 11.88
N SER A 254 -15.76 14.57 10.73
CA SER A 254 -17.13 15.08 10.59
C SER A 254 -18.07 14.45 11.62
N LYS A 255 -17.94 13.14 11.89
CA LYS A 255 -18.77 12.44 12.87
C LYS A 255 -18.50 12.91 14.30
N CYS A 256 -17.23 13.06 14.69
CA CYS A 256 -16.85 13.67 15.98
C CYS A 256 -17.51 15.05 16.14
N CYS A 257 -17.43 15.91 15.13
CA CYS A 257 -18.05 17.23 15.18
C CYS A 257 -19.57 17.20 15.32
N LEU A 258 -20.28 16.26 14.67
CA LEU A 258 -21.73 16.10 14.84
C LEU A 258 -22.09 15.71 16.28
N MET A 259 -21.34 14.77 16.88
CA MET A 259 -21.55 14.33 18.26
C MET A 259 -21.24 15.44 19.27
N LEU A 260 -20.21 16.25 18.99
CA LEU A 260 -19.87 17.48 19.72
C LEU A 260 -20.81 18.67 19.43
N ARG A 261 -21.88 18.45 18.65
CA ARG A 261 -22.87 19.48 18.26
C ARG A 261 -22.28 20.68 17.53
N ASN A 262 -21.14 20.51 16.86
CA ASN A 262 -20.50 21.50 16.00
C ASN A 262 -20.82 21.22 14.52
N GLN A 263 -22.02 21.62 14.12
CA GLN A 263 -22.53 21.35 12.77
C GLN A 263 -21.72 22.04 11.66
N GLY A 264 -21.23 23.26 11.90
CA GLY A 264 -20.44 24.00 10.91
C GLY A 264 -19.15 23.27 10.52
N ARG A 265 -18.38 22.80 11.52
CA ARG A 265 -17.17 22.00 11.27
C ARG A 265 -17.50 20.65 10.63
N ALA A 266 -18.59 20.00 11.06
CA ALA A 266 -19.00 18.74 10.46
C ALA A 266 -19.26 18.86 8.95
N ILE A 267 -20.04 19.87 8.54
CA ILE A 267 -20.31 20.13 7.11
C ILE A 267 -19.01 20.43 6.36
N ALA A 268 -18.10 21.22 6.94
CA ALA A 268 -16.82 21.55 6.32
C ALA A 268 -15.96 20.29 6.06
N TYR A 269 -15.80 19.40 7.04
CA TYR A 269 -15.07 18.14 6.84
C TYR A 269 -15.76 17.21 5.85
N LYS A 270 -17.09 17.15 5.87
CA LYS A 270 -17.85 16.37 4.89
C LYS A 270 -17.65 16.90 3.47
N GLY A 271 -17.63 18.22 3.29
CA GLY A 271 -17.27 18.86 2.02
C GLY A 271 -15.87 18.47 1.56
N LYS A 272 -14.88 18.47 2.46
CA LYS A 272 -13.52 18.01 2.17
C LYS A 272 -13.44 16.52 1.81
N GLN A 273 -14.21 15.66 2.46
CA GLN A 273 -14.34 14.25 2.06
C GLN A 273 -14.78 14.14 0.59
N VAL A 274 -15.82 14.89 0.21
CA VAL A 274 -16.35 14.90 -1.17
C VAL A 274 -15.30 15.39 -2.17
N GLU A 275 -14.56 16.46 -1.85
CA GLU A 275 -13.47 16.97 -2.69
C GLU A 275 -12.38 15.91 -2.93
N VAL A 276 -11.95 15.23 -1.86
CA VAL A 276 -10.93 14.16 -1.95
C VAL A 276 -11.45 13.00 -2.80
N LEU A 277 -12.67 12.54 -2.56
CA LEU A 277 -13.25 11.42 -3.30
C LEU A 277 -13.38 11.76 -4.79
N LYS A 278 -13.91 12.94 -5.11
CA LYS A 278 -14.07 13.41 -6.50
C LYS A 278 -12.72 13.47 -7.22
N ALA A 279 -11.72 14.07 -6.58
CA ALA A 279 -10.42 14.32 -7.20
C ALA A 279 -9.57 13.04 -7.37
N ASN A 280 -9.90 11.94 -6.71
CA ASN A 280 -9.10 10.71 -6.74
C ASN A 280 -9.85 9.49 -7.32
N PHE A 281 -11.19 9.50 -7.31
CA PHE A 281 -12.02 8.35 -7.70
C PHE A 281 -13.07 8.70 -8.77
N GLY A 282 -13.26 10.00 -9.04
CA GLY A 282 -14.19 10.51 -10.04
C GLY A 282 -15.65 10.60 -9.56
N GLU A 283 -16.48 11.34 -10.31
CA GLU A 283 -17.89 11.60 -9.93
C GLU A 283 -18.82 10.39 -10.10
N GLU A 284 -18.38 9.39 -10.85
CA GLU A 284 -19.17 8.18 -11.08
C GLU A 284 -18.91 7.10 -10.02
N ASP A 285 -18.00 7.34 -9.07
CA ASP A 285 -17.77 6.44 -7.96
C ASP A 285 -19.00 6.36 -7.03
N ASP A 286 -19.39 5.15 -6.66
CA ASP A 286 -20.62 4.92 -5.88
C ASP A 286 -20.51 5.46 -4.46
N VAL A 287 -19.31 5.41 -3.86
CA VAL A 287 -19.04 5.99 -2.54
C VAL A 287 -19.14 7.50 -2.64
N PHE A 288 -18.51 8.11 -3.64
CA PHE A 288 -18.67 9.54 -3.93
C PHE A 288 -20.14 9.92 -4.09
N ARG A 289 -20.91 9.23 -4.94
CA ARG A 289 -22.33 9.54 -5.17
C ARG A 289 -23.13 9.50 -3.88
N LYS A 290 -22.94 8.46 -3.07
CA LYS A 290 -23.60 8.30 -1.78
C LYS A 290 -23.23 9.44 -0.81
N VAL A 291 -21.93 9.69 -0.63
CA VAL A 291 -21.42 10.73 0.27
C VAL A 291 -21.85 12.13 -0.19
N SER A 292 -21.87 12.40 -1.49
CA SER A 292 -22.24 13.69 -2.09
C SER A 292 -23.71 14.04 -1.85
N ILE A 293 -24.61 13.05 -1.85
CA ILE A 293 -26.03 13.23 -1.54
C ILE A 293 -26.23 13.51 -0.04
N ASP A 294 -25.43 12.88 0.82
CA ASP A 294 -25.57 12.97 2.27
C ASP A 294 -25.13 14.32 2.84
N VAL A 295 -24.21 15.05 2.19
CA VAL A 295 -23.80 16.41 2.60
C VAL A 295 -25.00 17.35 2.71
N TRP A 296 -25.93 17.24 1.76
CA TRP A 296 -27.12 18.11 1.68
C TRP A 296 -28.29 17.65 2.56
N LYS A 297 -28.18 16.47 3.19
CA LYS A 297 -29.16 15.96 4.15
C LYS A 297 -28.86 16.37 5.60
N LEU A 298 -27.72 17.01 5.86
CA LEU A 298 -27.43 17.64 7.15
C LEU A 298 -28.32 18.91 7.27
N PRO A 299 -29.33 18.94 8.14
CA PRO A 299 -30.40 19.92 8.06
C PRO A 299 -29.93 21.29 8.56
N GLU A 300 -30.14 22.34 7.78
CA GLU A 300 -29.89 23.74 8.19
C GLU A 300 -30.80 24.24 9.35
N ARG A 301 -31.60 23.38 10.00
CA ARG A 301 -32.59 23.78 11.00
C ARG A 301 -32.38 23.15 12.38
N SER A 302 -32.03 24.02 13.33
CA SER A 302 -32.30 23.99 14.79
C SER A 302 -32.52 22.60 15.40
N MET A 303 -31.47 22.06 16.02
CA MET A 303 -31.46 20.81 16.79
C MET A 303 -32.12 20.94 18.17
N SER A 304 -33.40 21.32 18.24
CA SER A 304 -34.10 21.39 19.53
C SER A 304 -34.83 20.10 19.95
N VAL A 305 -34.90 19.03 19.13
CA VAL A 305 -35.80 17.89 19.46
C VAL A 305 -35.29 16.48 19.13
N LEU A 306 -34.15 16.27 18.44
CA LEU A 306 -33.73 14.90 18.07
C LEU A 306 -32.28 14.61 18.41
N ASP A 307 -32.06 13.47 19.07
CA ASP A 307 -30.77 12.94 19.50
C ASP A 307 -29.85 12.70 18.27
N PRO A 308 -28.65 13.32 18.21
CA PRO A 308 -27.65 13.05 17.18
C PRO A 308 -27.29 11.57 17.01
N ARG A 309 -27.51 10.74 18.05
CA ARG A 309 -27.28 9.28 18.03
C ARG A 309 -28.26 8.51 17.13
N LEU A 310 -29.36 9.12 16.69
CA LEU A 310 -30.36 8.50 15.80
C LEU A 310 -30.04 8.69 14.31
N TRP A 311 -28.93 9.33 13.96
CA TRP A 311 -28.56 9.56 12.56
C TRP A 311 -27.89 8.32 11.97
N ILE A 312 -28.66 7.57 11.19
CA ILE A 312 -28.20 6.43 10.39
C ILE A 312 -27.35 6.97 9.23
N PHE A 313 -26.03 6.84 9.32
CA PHE A 313 -25.11 7.03 8.20
C PHE A 313 -24.34 5.74 7.91
N VAL A 314 -24.28 5.45 6.61
CA VAL A 314 -23.40 4.51 5.87
C VAL A 314 -22.71 3.43 6.71
N LYS A 315 -23.17 2.16 6.54
CA LYS A 315 -22.35 0.96 6.81
C LYS A 315 -20.94 1.18 6.25
N ASP A 316 -19.92 1.12 7.12
CA ASP A 316 -18.53 1.05 6.74
C ASP A 316 -18.37 -0.16 5.79
N TYR A 317 -17.94 0.08 4.55
CA TYR A 317 -17.88 -0.94 3.50
C TYR A 317 -16.67 -1.89 3.67
N ARG A 318 -15.87 -1.70 4.73
CA ARG A 318 -14.53 -2.30 4.86
C ARG A 318 -14.42 -3.46 5.85
N ASP A 319 -15.48 -3.77 6.61
CA ASP A 319 -15.50 -4.98 7.48
C ASP A 319 -15.46 -6.30 6.68
N MET A 320 -15.39 -6.26 5.35
CA MET A 320 -15.24 -7.44 4.47
C MET A 320 -13.87 -7.54 3.78
N GLU A 321 -13.11 -6.44 3.69
CA GLU A 321 -11.82 -6.44 3.00
C GLU A 321 -10.63 -6.51 3.97
N ASP A 322 -10.75 -5.91 5.16
CA ASP A 322 -9.71 -5.97 6.20
C ASP A 322 -9.86 -7.18 7.14
N ALA A 323 -11.03 -7.82 7.20
CA ALA A 323 -11.28 -9.01 8.02
C ALA A 323 -10.55 -10.27 7.53
N LYS A 324 -9.71 -10.16 6.49
CA LYS A 324 -8.81 -11.23 6.04
C LYS A 324 -7.36 -11.00 6.46
N GLU A 325 -7.03 -9.87 7.08
CA GLU A 325 -5.67 -9.56 7.55
C GLU A 325 -5.44 -9.89 9.05
N GLU A 326 -6.47 -10.28 9.82
CA GLU A 326 -6.33 -10.53 11.27
C GLU A 326 -6.39 -12.01 11.71
N ASP A 327 -6.45 -12.98 10.78
CA ASP A 327 -6.62 -14.40 11.14
C ASP A 327 -5.43 -15.28 10.71
N VAL A 328 -4.21 -14.81 10.98
CA VAL A 328 -3.00 -15.66 11.09
C VAL A 328 -2.05 -15.02 12.11
N SER A 329 -2.36 -15.12 13.40
CA SER A 329 -1.32 -15.06 14.43
C SER A 329 -1.56 -16.14 15.49
N ASP A 330 -0.46 -16.77 15.86
CA ASP A 330 -0.22 -17.41 17.15
C ASP A 330 -0.96 -18.72 17.45
N ASN A 331 -0.47 -19.80 16.85
CA ASN A 331 -0.42 -21.10 17.53
C ASN A 331 1.05 -21.53 17.62
N GLU A 332 1.72 -21.10 18.69
CA GLU A 332 2.95 -21.74 19.18
C GLU A 332 2.56 -23.08 19.80
N ASP A 333 2.65 -24.16 19.03
CA ASP A 333 2.49 -25.50 19.58
C ASP A 333 3.75 -25.91 20.35
N HIS A 334 3.53 -26.17 21.64
CA HIS A 334 4.46 -26.78 22.58
C HIS A 334 5.10 -28.04 22.01
N ILE A 335 6.43 -28.04 21.96
CA ILE A 335 7.25 -29.24 21.85
C ILE A 335 7.26 -29.91 23.22
N ASP A 336 6.64 -31.08 23.34
CA ASP A 336 6.93 -32.03 24.41
C ASP A 336 7.40 -33.35 23.78
N GLU A 337 8.66 -33.69 24.04
CA GLU A 337 9.30 -34.93 23.66
C GLU A 337 8.89 -36.03 24.65
N THR A 338 8.38 -37.18 24.17
CA THR A 338 8.71 -38.49 24.80
C THR A 338 8.39 -39.69 23.89
N HIS A 339 9.47 -40.40 23.55
CA HIS A 339 9.66 -41.86 23.50
C HIS A 339 8.64 -42.85 22.87
N ASP A 340 9.16 -43.50 21.82
CA ASP A 340 9.28 -44.95 21.57
C ASP A 340 8.06 -45.89 21.39
N ALA A 341 8.19 -46.62 20.26
CA ALA A 341 8.00 -48.06 20.07
C ALA A 341 6.76 -48.56 19.31
N ASP A 342 7.09 -49.12 18.14
CA ASP A 342 6.68 -50.41 17.58
C ASP A 342 5.28 -50.68 17.01
N HIS A 343 5.36 -51.20 15.79
CA HIS A 343 4.59 -52.28 15.18
C HIS A 343 3.24 -52.04 14.46
N GLN A 344 3.33 -52.37 13.15
CA GLN A 344 2.42 -53.21 12.37
C GLN A 344 1.18 -52.57 11.72
N LEU A 345 1.31 -52.34 10.41
CA LEU A 345 0.28 -52.53 9.38
C LEU A 345 -0.44 -53.90 9.56
N PRO A 346 -1.72 -54.10 9.15
CA PRO A 346 -2.14 -53.88 7.76
C PRO A 346 -3.65 -53.62 7.43
N THR A 347 -3.90 -53.50 6.12
CA THR A 347 -5.12 -53.78 5.31
C THR A 347 -6.15 -52.67 5.02
N ASP A 348 -6.13 -52.25 3.75
CA ASP A 348 -7.23 -52.07 2.77
C ASP A 348 -8.68 -52.02 3.28
N ALA A 349 -9.38 -50.92 2.97
CA ALA A 349 -10.39 -50.89 1.88
C ALA A 349 -11.28 -49.62 1.92
N THR A 350 -11.29 -48.93 0.77
CA THR A 350 -12.42 -48.22 0.14
C THR A 350 -13.06 -46.97 0.79
N ALA A 351 -13.10 -45.94 -0.07
CA ALA A 351 -14.21 -45.01 -0.35
C ALA A 351 -14.11 -43.56 0.17
N ASP A 352 -13.94 -42.68 -0.82
CA ASP A 352 -14.68 -41.43 -1.04
C ASP A 352 -14.31 -40.19 -0.21
N GLY A 353 -14.27 -39.03 -0.90
CA GLY A 353 -14.17 -37.71 -0.28
C GLY A 353 -12.83 -36.97 -0.42
N GLY A 354 -12.40 -36.67 -1.65
CA GLY A 354 -11.29 -35.74 -1.89
C GLY A 354 -11.73 -34.28 -1.65
N GLN A 355 -11.49 -33.79 -0.44
CA GLN A 355 -11.63 -32.41 -0.03
C GLN A 355 -10.71 -31.49 -0.86
N THR A 356 -11.27 -30.38 -1.32
CA THR A 356 -10.56 -29.25 -1.92
C THR A 356 -9.64 -28.62 -0.87
N THR A 357 -8.33 -28.76 -1.06
CA THR A 357 -7.32 -28.02 -0.29
C THR A 357 -7.21 -26.60 -0.84
N THR A 358 -7.52 -25.63 0.01
CA THR A 358 -7.23 -24.21 -0.17
C THR A 358 -5.73 -24.01 -0.30
N GLY A 359 -5.28 -23.48 -1.44
CA GLY A 359 -3.89 -23.12 -1.68
C GLY A 359 -3.48 -21.95 -0.79
N GLN A 360 -2.55 -22.20 0.13
CA GLN A 360 -1.83 -21.17 0.87
C GLN A 360 -0.86 -20.45 -0.05
N PHE A 361 -0.90 -19.12 -0.01
CA PHE A 361 0.11 -18.25 -0.58
C PHE A 361 1.44 -18.49 0.13
N TYR A 362 2.48 -18.86 -0.62
CA TYR A 362 3.84 -18.92 -0.10
C TYR A 362 4.38 -17.48 0.06
N MET A 363 4.14 -16.89 1.23
CA MET A 363 4.95 -15.79 1.74
C MET A 363 6.25 -16.38 2.27
N VAL A 364 7.37 -15.77 1.92
CA VAL A 364 8.71 -16.14 2.41
C VAL A 364 8.71 -15.99 3.93
N ASN A 365 9.10 -17.04 4.64
CA ASN A 365 9.14 -17.12 6.10
C ASN A 365 9.82 -15.90 6.75
N GLU A 366 9.07 -15.20 7.58
CA GLU A 366 9.56 -14.28 8.62
C GLU A 366 9.98 -15.11 9.84
N SER A 367 11.25 -15.48 9.92
CA SER A 367 11.94 -15.74 11.19
C SER A 367 13.44 -15.65 10.95
N LEU A 368 14.17 -15.04 11.89
CA LEU A 368 15.59 -14.61 11.86
C LEU A 368 15.79 -13.09 11.69
N ALA A 369 15.18 -12.27 12.56
CA ALA A 369 15.66 -10.92 12.83
C ALA A 369 15.34 -10.37 14.23
N GLU A 370 14.89 -11.20 15.19
CA GLU A 370 14.51 -10.74 16.54
C GLU A 370 15.14 -11.63 17.63
N GLU A 371 16.46 -11.65 17.73
CA GLU A 371 17.16 -12.00 18.97
C GLU A 371 18.50 -11.25 19.01
N GLN A 372 18.48 -10.02 19.54
CA GLN A 372 19.58 -9.34 20.26
C GLN A 372 19.26 -7.85 20.36
N GLU A 373 18.46 -7.44 21.34
CA GLU A 373 18.54 -6.12 21.98
C GLU A 373 17.56 -6.06 23.17
N ALA A 374 17.94 -6.69 24.27
CA ALA A 374 17.41 -6.40 25.60
C ALA A 374 18.34 -7.04 26.64
N ASP A 375 19.36 -6.32 27.07
CA ASP A 375 19.75 -6.27 28.48
C ASP A 375 20.88 -5.25 28.66
N GLU A 376 20.59 -4.25 29.50
CA GLU A 376 21.48 -3.50 30.39
C GLU A 376 21.23 -2.00 30.37
N ALA A 377 20.28 -1.58 31.20
CA ALA A 377 20.25 -0.26 31.81
C ALA A 377 19.72 -0.40 33.24
N ASP A 378 20.61 -0.56 34.23
CA ASP A 378 20.46 0.08 35.55
C ASP A 378 21.73 -0.11 36.40
N ALA A 379 22.47 0.98 36.63
CA ALA A 379 23.11 1.32 37.91
C ALA A 379 23.98 2.56 37.70
N GLY A 380 23.48 3.70 38.18
CA GLY A 380 24.24 4.93 38.31
C GLY A 380 25.13 4.97 39.55
N ASP A 381 26.00 5.97 39.51
CA ASP A 381 26.69 6.68 40.58
C ASP A 381 27.96 6.11 41.25
N GLU A 382 29.03 6.91 41.05
CA GLU A 382 29.81 7.61 42.08
C GLU A 382 31.29 7.21 42.33
N VAL A 383 32.17 8.19 42.00
CA VAL A 383 33.46 8.62 42.59
C VAL A 383 34.69 7.68 42.59
N GLU A 384 35.78 8.08 41.94
CA GLU A 384 37.01 8.64 42.56
C GLU A 384 38.16 8.86 41.57
N GLU A 385 38.88 9.96 41.82
CA GLU A 385 40.11 10.42 41.17
C GLU A 385 41.26 9.42 41.33
N GLU A 386 42.15 9.30 40.33
CA GLU A 386 43.59 9.32 40.61
C GLU A 386 44.42 9.67 39.36
N VAL A 387 45.51 10.38 39.64
CA VAL A 387 46.42 11.11 38.74
C VAL A 387 47.70 10.29 38.52
N ALA A 388 48.26 10.31 37.30
CA ALA A 388 49.71 10.25 37.01
C ALA A 388 49.90 10.46 35.48
N GLU A 389 50.35 11.61 34.97
CA GLU A 389 51.72 12.14 34.88
C GLU A 389 52.73 11.30 34.08
N ILE A 390 53.59 12.04 33.33
CA ILE A 390 54.88 11.69 32.69
C ILE A 390 54.78 11.34 31.18
N GLU A 391 55.54 11.90 30.24
CA GLU A 391 56.53 12.99 30.17
C GLU A 391 56.75 13.35 28.68
N GLU A 392 57.31 14.53 28.48
CA GLU A 392 57.81 15.13 27.24
C GLU A 392 58.91 14.32 26.55
N SER A 393 59.09 14.49 25.23
CA SER A 393 60.39 14.95 24.67
C SER A 393 60.39 15.06 23.14
N ASP A 394 60.78 16.25 22.69
CA ASP A 394 61.78 16.55 21.66
C ASP A 394 61.49 16.29 20.16
N GLU A 395 61.06 17.37 19.51
CA GLU A 395 61.65 18.06 18.32
C GLU A 395 63.06 17.61 17.82
N PRO A 396 63.58 18.12 16.67
CA PRO A 396 63.01 18.37 15.32
C PRO A 396 64.03 18.03 14.17
N GLU A 397 63.82 18.60 12.97
CA GLU A 397 64.79 18.87 11.86
C GLU A 397 65.20 17.68 10.95
N GLU A 398 65.48 17.78 9.65
CA GLU A 398 65.68 18.90 8.71
C GLU A 398 65.75 18.37 7.25
N THR A 399 65.32 19.19 6.29
CA THR A 399 65.92 19.46 4.95
C THR A 399 66.05 18.44 3.80
N GLY A 400 65.94 19.02 2.59
CA GLY A 400 66.54 18.55 1.32
C GLY A 400 65.52 18.38 0.19
N GLU A 401 65.23 19.39 -0.63
CA GLU A 401 65.87 19.65 -1.95
C GLU A 401 65.65 18.50 -2.97
N ALA A 402 65.26 18.66 -4.24
CA ALA A 402 65.08 19.80 -5.15
C ALA A 402 64.32 19.30 -6.42
N GLU A 403 63.79 20.26 -7.19
CA GLU A 403 63.72 20.44 -8.67
C GLU A 403 63.71 19.19 -9.60
N GLU A 404 63.01 19.08 -10.74
CA GLU A 404 62.77 19.95 -11.92
C GLU A 404 61.48 19.42 -12.62
N GLU A 405 60.54 20.22 -13.14
CA GLU A 405 60.51 21.05 -14.36
C GLU A 405 60.25 20.30 -15.71
N TYR A 406 59.41 20.93 -16.54
CA TYR A 406 59.00 20.69 -17.95
C TYR A 406 57.82 19.73 -18.23
N LEU A 407 56.62 20.18 -18.63
CA LEU A 407 56.13 20.96 -19.80
C LEU A 407 55.77 20.09 -21.03
N VAL A 408 54.50 20.25 -21.46
CA VAL A 408 53.87 20.01 -22.80
C VAL A 408 53.80 18.53 -23.25
N ASP A 409 52.67 17.94 -23.65
CA ASP A 409 51.48 18.36 -24.42
C ASP A 409 50.19 17.76 -23.86
#